data_AF-A0A2A4IY83-F1
#
_entry.id   AF-A0A2A4IY83-F1
#
_cell.length_a   1.000
_cell.length_b   1.000
_cell.length_c   1.000
_cell.angle_alpha   90.00
_cell.angle_beta   90.00
_cell.angle_gamma   90.00
#
_symmetry.space_group_name_H-M   'P 1'
#
loop_
_entity.id
_entity.type
_entity.pdbx_description
1 polymer ?
#
loop_
_entity_poly.entity_id
_entity_poly.type
_entity_poly.pdbx_seq_one_letter_code
_entity_poly.pdbx_strand_id
1 'polypeptide(L)'
;MCCFQAEPHVLKFAVYSALELGYRHIDTAFNYNNEEAIGSAISDWIEAGKGERSDLFITTKLPHVGNRASDVEKFLNIQLKRLQTTYVDLYLIHVPFGFNYNESTLTPKVSSNGFYELDMYTDHVATWK
;
A
#
# COMPACT_ATOMS: atom_id res chain seq x y z
N MET A 1 -2.20 -12.56 5.97
CA MET A 1 -2.64 -12.92 4.61
C MET A 1 -1.98 -11.99 3.61
N CYS A 2 -1.44 -12.49 2.50
CA CYS A 2 -0.85 -11.69 1.42
C CYS A 2 -1.92 -11.37 0.36
N CYS A 3 -1.95 -10.12 -0.11
CA CYS A 3 -2.96 -9.62 -1.07
C CYS A 3 -2.41 -9.41 -2.49
N PHE A 4 -1.20 -9.89 -2.80
CA PHE A 4 -0.60 -9.78 -4.14
C PHE A 4 -1.40 -10.57 -5.19
N GLN A 5 -1.56 -10.00 -6.39
CA GLN A 5 -2.27 -10.59 -7.55
C GLN A 5 -3.75 -10.93 -7.34
N ALA A 6 -4.34 -10.54 -6.20
CA ALA A 6 -5.75 -10.72 -5.95
C ALA A 6 -6.56 -9.61 -6.65
N GLU A 7 -7.51 -10.03 -7.49
CA GLU A 7 -8.46 -9.14 -8.13
C GLU A 7 -9.29 -8.38 -7.09
N PRO A 8 -9.47 -7.04 -7.22
CA PRO A 8 -10.15 -6.23 -6.19
C PRO A 8 -11.54 -6.75 -5.80
N HIS A 9 -12.31 -7.24 -6.78
CA HIS A 9 -13.67 -7.73 -6.55
C HIS A 9 -13.73 -9.03 -5.72
N VAL A 10 -12.68 -9.86 -5.77
CA VAL A 10 -12.55 -11.06 -4.93
C VAL A 10 -11.93 -10.71 -3.58
N LEU A 11 -11.03 -9.73 -3.58
CA LEU A 11 -10.20 -9.43 -2.42
C LEU A 11 -11.01 -8.96 -1.21
N LYS A 12 -12.07 -8.17 -1.41
CA LYS A 12 -12.93 -7.72 -0.30
C LYS A 12 -13.49 -8.93 0.47
N PHE A 13 -14.05 -9.90 -0.24
CA PHE A 13 -14.59 -11.13 0.36
C PHE A 13 -13.49 -11.99 1.01
N ALA A 14 -12.34 -12.11 0.36
CA ALA A 14 -11.22 -12.90 0.86
C ALA A 14 -10.67 -12.35 2.18
N VAL A 15 -10.47 -11.02 2.26
CA VAL A 15 -10.01 -10.35 3.50
C VAL A 15 -11.03 -10.49 4.60
N TYR A 16 -12.31 -10.20 4.33
CA TYR A 16 -13.36 -10.34 5.34
C TYR A 16 -13.44 -11.78 5.87
N SER A 17 -13.40 -12.77 4.98
CA SER A 17 -13.41 -14.20 5.35
C SER A 17 -12.18 -14.57 6.18
N ALA A 18 -10.99 -14.07 5.84
CA ALA A 18 -9.79 -14.30 6.64
C ALA A 18 -9.92 -13.73 8.05
N LEU A 19 -10.51 -12.54 8.21
CA LEU A 19 -10.77 -11.95 9.52
C LEU A 19 -11.74 -12.80 10.37
N GLU A 20 -12.80 -13.33 9.76
CA GLU A 20 -13.74 -14.26 10.42
C GLU A 20 -13.06 -15.58 10.83
N LEU A 21 -12.06 -16.03 10.05
CA LEU A 21 -11.24 -17.21 10.37
C LEU A 21 -10.14 -16.94 11.41
N GLY A 22 -10.07 -15.71 11.95
CA GLY A 22 -9.14 -15.36 13.02
C GLY A 22 -7.81 -14.76 12.55
N TYR A 23 -7.62 -14.51 11.25
CA TYR A 23 -6.43 -13.76 10.80
C TYR A 23 -6.49 -12.34 11.36
N ARG A 24 -5.34 -11.85 11.82
CA ARG A 24 -5.17 -10.47 12.30
C ARG A 24 -4.05 -9.72 11.61
N HIS A 25 -3.25 -10.39 10.78
CA HIS A 25 -2.18 -9.77 9.99
C HIS A 25 -2.56 -9.72 8.51
N ILE A 26 -2.55 -8.52 7.93
CA ILE A 26 -2.77 -8.25 6.50
C ILE A 26 -1.49 -7.64 5.90
N ASP A 27 -0.98 -8.24 4.83
CA ASP A 27 0.13 -7.72 4.04
C ASP A 27 -0.38 -7.19 2.69
N THR A 28 -0.17 -5.89 2.46
CA THR A 28 -0.56 -5.17 1.25
C THR A 28 0.61 -4.33 0.71
N ALA A 29 0.41 -3.63 -0.42
CA ALA A 29 1.33 -2.66 -0.97
C ALA A 29 0.62 -1.71 -1.93
N PHE A 30 1.11 -0.47 -2.05
CA PHE A 30 0.60 0.51 -3.02
C PHE A 30 0.52 -0.07 -4.44
N ASN A 31 1.58 -0.76 -4.86
CA ASN A 31 1.72 -1.30 -6.23
C ASN A 31 0.75 -2.44 -6.55
N TYR A 32 0.06 -3.02 -5.57
CA TYR A 32 -0.94 -4.06 -5.81
C TYR A 32 -2.25 -3.47 -6.33
N ASN A 33 -2.43 -2.15 -6.24
CA ASN A 33 -3.58 -1.39 -6.76
C ASN A 33 -4.94 -1.92 -6.24
N ASN A 34 -4.96 -2.48 -5.03
CA ASN A 34 -6.15 -3.12 -4.44
C ASN A 34 -6.37 -2.76 -2.96
N GLU A 35 -5.65 -1.77 -2.41
CA GLU A 35 -5.78 -1.32 -1.02
C GLU A 35 -7.19 -0.81 -0.66
N GLU A 36 -7.93 -0.23 -1.61
CA GLU A 36 -9.31 0.24 -1.39
C GLU A 36 -10.27 -0.91 -1.05
N ALA A 37 -10.12 -2.06 -1.73
CA ALA A 37 -10.91 -3.25 -1.44
C ALA A 37 -10.58 -3.83 -0.06
N ILE A 38 -9.31 -3.75 0.36
CA ILE A 38 -8.86 -4.17 1.69
C ILE A 38 -9.45 -3.24 2.76
N GLY A 39 -9.35 -1.92 2.56
CA GLY A 39 -9.92 -0.93 3.48
C GLY A 39 -11.42 -1.09 3.66
N SER A 40 -12.15 -1.32 2.56
CA SER A 40 -13.58 -1.63 2.59
C SER A 40 -13.90 -2.91 3.38
N ALA A 41 -13.11 -3.98 3.22
CA ALA A 41 -13.32 -5.22 3.97
C ALA A 41 -13.10 -5.04 5.47
N ILE A 42 -12.08 -4.27 5.85
CA ILE A 42 -11.76 -3.96 7.25
C ILE A 42 -12.87 -3.10 7.87
N SER A 43 -13.33 -2.06 7.16
CA SER A 43 -14.42 -1.19 7.61
C SER A 43 -15.69 -2.00 7.88
N ASP A 44 -16.13 -2.82 6.91
CA ASP A 44 -17.31 -3.67 7.06
C ASP A 44 -17.19 -4.61 8.26
N TRP A 45 -16.01 -5.19 8.50
CA TRP A 45 -15.78 -6.11 9.61
C TRP A 45 -15.85 -5.40 10.98
N ILE A 46 -15.29 -4.20 11.08
CA ILE A 46 -15.36 -3.37 12.29
C ILE A 46 -16.81 -2.87 12.52
N GLU A 47 -17.48 -2.37 11.48
CA GLU A 47 -18.86 -1.89 11.54
C GLU A 47 -19.85 -3.00 11.92
N ALA A 48 -19.56 -4.26 11.55
CA ALA A 48 -20.30 -5.43 11.99
C ALA A 48 -20.04 -5.83 13.46
N GLY A 49 -19.19 -5.08 14.18
CA GLY A 49 -18.87 -5.32 15.59
C GLY A 49 -18.02 -6.56 15.83
N LYS A 50 -17.25 -7.01 14.84
CA LYS A 50 -16.45 -8.24 14.91
C LYS A 50 -15.07 -8.05 15.55
N GLY A 51 -14.65 -6.80 15.71
CA GLY A 51 -13.46 -6.39 16.43
C GLY A 51 -13.13 -4.93 16.13
N GLU A 52 -11.92 -4.53 16.50
CA GLU A 52 -11.47 -3.14 16.44
C GLU A 52 -10.23 -3.00 15.56
N ARG A 53 -9.92 -1.76 15.14
CA ARG A 53 -8.71 -1.50 14.35
C ARG A 53 -7.45 -1.96 15.10
N SER A 54 -7.40 -1.81 16.42
CA SER A 54 -6.29 -2.25 17.28
C SER A 54 -6.07 -3.76 17.30
N ASP A 55 -7.03 -4.57 16.87
CA ASP A 55 -6.85 -6.02 16.76
C ASP A 55 -6.03 -6.41 15.54
N LEU A 56 -5.81 -5.49 14.60
CA LEU A 56 -5.20 -5.77 13.30
C LEU A 56 -3.75 -5.30 13.26
N PHE A 57 -2.91 -6.11 12.62
CA PHE A 57 -1.56 -5.75 12.19
C PHE A 57 -1.57 -5.56 10.66
N ILE A 58 -1.47 -4.32 10.20
CA ILE A 58 -1.49 -3.97 8.78
C ILE A 58 -0.08 -3.59 8.33
N THR A 59 0.46 -4.35 7.39
CA THR A 59 1.72 -4.02 6.70
C THR A 59 1.41 -3.44 5.33
N THR A 60 1.97 -2.28 5.00
CA THR A 60 2.00 -1.79 3.63
C THR A 60 3.40 -1.35 3.21
N LYS A 61 3.58 -1.04 1.93
CA LYS A 61 4.89 -0.82 1.32
C LYS A 61 4.90 0.45 0.49
N LEU A 62 5.90 1.31 0.73
CA LEU A 62 6.23 2.51 -0.03
C LEU A 62 6.53 2.10 -1.49
N PRO A 63 5.84 2.68 -2.49
CA PRO A 63 6.02 2.28 -3.87
C PRO A 63 7.39 2.68 -4.41
N HIS A 64 7.81 2.04 -5.51
CA HIS A 64 9.07 2.35 -6.19
C HIS A 64 9.13 3.78 -6.75
N VAL A 65 8.00 4.48 -6.87
CA VAL A 65 7.96 5.89 -7.25
C VAL A 65 8.09 6.84 -6.05
N GLY A 66 7.95 6.34 -4.83
CA GLY A 66 7.87 7.14 -3.59
C GLY A 66 9.12 7.10 -2.73
N ASN A 67 10.22 6.50 -3.19
CA ASN A 67 11.44 6.30 -2.39
C ASN A 67 12.22 7.60 -2.05
N ARG A 68 11.76 8.78 -2.52
CA ARG A 68 12.32 10.08 -2.11
C ARG A 68 11.79 10.45 -0.73
N ALA A 69 12.65 10.96 0.16
CA ALA A 69 12.25 11.39 1.50
C ALA A 69 11.03 12.34 1.49
N SER A 70 10.99 13.28 0.54
CA SER A 70 9.88 14.22 0.35
C SER A 70 8.56 13.59 -0.11
N ASP A 71 8.60 12.39 -0.70
CA ASP A 71 7.42 11.69 -1.23
C ASP A 71 6.81 10.73 -0.20
N VAL A 72 7.55 10.34 0.85
CA VAL A 72 7.12 9.30 1.81
C VAL A 72 5.78 9.63 2.46
N GLU A 73 5.63 10.83 3.01
CA GLU A 73 4.38 11.26 3.66
C GLU A 73 3.21 11.28 2.68
N LYS A 74 3.44 11.77 1.45
CA LYS A 74 2.43 11.81 0.39
C LYS A 74 1.89 10.41 0.09
N PHE A 75 2.78 9.44 -0.14
CA PHE A 75 2.35 8.08 -0.45
C PHE A 75 1.70 7.38 0.75
N LEU A 76 2.25 7.55 1.96
CA LEU A 76 1.62 7.01 3.16
C LEU A 76 0.18 7.54 3.34
N ASN A 77 -0.03 8.86 3.18
CA ASN A 77 -1.36 9.46 3.30
C ASN A 77 -2.36 8.91 2.28
N ILE A 78 -1.92 8.65 1.03
CA ILE A 78 -2.75 8.01 0.01
C ILE A 78 -3.13 6.59 0.46
N GLN A 79 -2.17 5.81 0.95
CA GLN A 79 -2.40 4.43 1.37
C GLN A 79 -3.29 4.35 2.60
N LEU A 80 -3.11 5.23 3.59
CA LEU A 80 -3.98 5.35 4.76
C LEU A 80 -5.42 5.65 4.36
N LYS A 81 -5.62 6.57 3.41
CA LYS A 81 -6.96 6.86 2.86
C LYS A 81 -7.57 5.65 2.17
N ARG A 82 -6.82 4.94 1.33
CA ARG A 82 -7.30 3.72 0.64
C ARG A 82 -7.63 2.60 1.62
N LEU A 83 -6.80 2.40 2.63
CA LEU A 83 -6.99 1.42 3.69
C LEU A 83 -8.05 1.84 4.72
N GLN A 84 -8.60 3.05 4.61
CA GLN A 84 -9.60 3.62 5.53
C GLN A 84 -9.15 3.55 7.00
N THR A 85 -7.89 3.87 7.26
CA THR A 85 -7.32 3.83 8.62
C THR A 85 -6.40 5.02 8.85
N THR A 86 -6.12 5.33 10.12
CA THR A 86 -5.26 6.45 10.52
C THR A 86 -3.80 6.05 10.73
N TYR A 87 -3.51 4.74 10.78
CA TYR A 87 -2.14 4.22 10.93
C TYR A 87 -1.99 2.82 10.32
N VAL A 88 -0.76 2.47 9.98
CA VAL A 88 -0.32 1.10 9.66
C VAL A 88 0.70 0.65 10.70
N ASP A 89 0.75 -0.65 10.97
CA ASP A 89 1.61 -1.22 12.00
C ASP A 89 3.05 -1.40 11.51
N LEU A 90 3.21 -1.57 10.19
CA LEU A 90 4.51 -1.67 9.54
C LEU A 90 4.48 -1.02 8.15
N TYR A 91 5.45 -0.15 7.88
CA TYR A 91 5.64 0.47 6.58
C TYR A 91 7.04 0.16 6.04
N LEU A 92 7.11 -0.48 4.87
CA LEU A 92 8.37 -0.98 4.31
C LEU A 92 8.74 -0.25 3.01
N ILE A 93 10.04 -0.11 2.73
CA ILE A 93 10.49 0.15 1.36
C ILE A 93 10.21 -1.12 0.54
N HIS A 94 9.40 -1.02 -0.52
CA HIS A 94 9.03 -2.21 -1.30
C HIS A 94 10.21 -2.77 -2.09
N VAL A 95 11.03 -1.87 -2.68
CA VAL A 95 12.21 -2.23 -3.48
C VAL A 95 13.33 -1.19 -3.30
N PRO A 96 14.61 -1.59 -3.37
CA PRO A 96 15.76 -0.73 -3.10
C PRO A 96 16.21 0.06 -4.35
N PHE A 97 15.26 0.60 -5.13
CA PHE A 97 15.51 1.46 -6.30
C PHE A 97 14.27 2.30 -6.59
N GLY A 98 14.41 3.38 -7.36
CA GLY A 98 13.31 4.30 -7.66
C GLY A 98 13.05 4.55 -9.15
N PHE A 99 11.86 5.06 -9.47
CA PHE A 99 11.54 5.62 -10.78
C PHE A 99 11.02 7.05 -10.64
N ASN A 100 11.32 7.87 -11.66
CA ASN A 100 10.57 9.10 -11.86
C ASN A 100 9.13 8.76 -12.21
N TYR A 101 8.17 9.57 -11.75
CA TYR A 101 6.74 9.26 -11.92
C TYR A 101 5.95 10.43 -12.45
N ASN A 102 4.80 10.13 -13.04
CA ASN A 102 3.83 11.13 -13.45
C ASN A 102 2.96 11.50 -12.24
N GLU A 103 2.97 12.78 -11.87
CA GLU A 103 2.24 13.32 -10.72
C GLU A 103 0.73 13.08 -10.77
N SER A 104 0.13 13.00 -11.97
CA SER A 104 -1.32 12.80 -12.10
C SER A 104 -1.75 11.34 -11.98
N THR A 105 -0.92 10.40 -12.45
CA THR A 105 -1.24 8.97 -12.46
C THR A 105 -0.55 8.18 -11.35
N LEU A 106 0.49 8.76 -10.74
CA LEU A 106 1.37 8.11 -9.75
C LEU A 106 2.05 6.84 -10.28
N THR A 107 2.21 6.74 -11.61
CA THR A 107 2.88 5.62 -12.28
C THR A 107 4.28 6.02 -12.74
N PRO A 108 5.22 5.06 -12.90
CA PRO A 108 6.52 5.32 -13.49
C PRO A 108 6.41 6.04 -14.84
N LYS A 109 7.26 7.04 -15.07
CA LYS A 109 7.42 7.68 -16.38
C LYS A 109 8.05 6.70 -17.36
N VAL A 110 7.59 6.80 -18.60
CA VAL A 110 8.13 6.03 -19.73
C VAL A 110 8.79 7.04 -20.67
N SER A 111 10.07 6.85 -20.94
CA SER A 111 10.83 7.65 -21.89
C SER A 111 10.36 7.42 -23.33
N SER A 112 10.79 8.29 -24.24
CA SER A 112 10.46 8.19 -25.68
C SER A 112 10.91 6.89 -26.35
N ASN A 113 11.88 6.19 -25.77
CA ASN A 113 12.38 4.89 -26.22
C ASN A 113 11.59 3.69 -25.64
N GLY A 114 10.54 3.92 -24.86
CA GLY A 114 9.68 2.89 -24.29
C GLY A 114 10.18 2.28 -22.97
N PHE A 115 11.33 2.73 -22.43
CA PHE A 115 11.83 2.27 -21.13
C PHE A 115 11.34 3.14 -19.98
N TYR A 116 11.24 2.56 -18.78
CA TYR A 116 10.95 3.31 -17.57
C TYR A 116 12.11 4.22 -17.16
N GLU A 117 11.78 5.43 -16.69
CA GLU A 117 12.77 6.39 -16.20
C GLU A 117 13.21 6.08 -14.78
N LEU A 118 14.36 5.43 -14.65
CA LEU A 118 14.99 5.18 -13.36
C LEU A 118 15.39 6.49 -12.66
N ASP A 119 15.20 6.53 -11.35
CA ASP A 119 15.75 7.57 -10.50
C ASP A 119 17.15 7.14 -10.04
N MET A 120 18.17 7.83 -10.57
CA MET A 120 19.58 7.56 -10.29
C MET A 120 20.16 8.45 -9.19
N TYR A 121 19.38 9.37 -8.62
CA TYR A 121 19.88 10.44 -7.76
C TYR A 121 19.34 10.40 -6.33
N THR A 122 18.28 9.64 -6.08
CA THR A 122 17.72 9.49 -4.73
C THR A 122 18.74 8.90 -3.75
N ASP A 123 18.96 9.58 -2.63
CA ASP A 123 19.66 9.02 -1.47
C ASP A 123 18.71 8.11 -0.68
N HIS A 124 18.81 6.80 -0.92
CA HIS A 124 17.98 5.80 -0.25
C HIS A 124 18.23 5.71 1.27
N VAL A 125 19.39 6.18 1.77
CA VAL A 125 19.67 6.23 3.21
C VAL A 125 18.89 7.36 3.88
N ALA A 126 18.53 8.39 3.11
CA ALA A 126 17.73 9.51 3.59
C ALA A 126 16.21 9.27 3.55
N THR A 127 15.72 8.18 2.96
CA THR A 127 14.27 7.95 2.77
C THR A 127 13.47 8.02 4.07
N TRP A 128 14.01 7.53 5.20
CA TRP A 128 13.32 7.50 6.50
C TRP A 128 13.78 8.60 7.48
N LYS A 129 14.55 9.58 7.02
CA LYS A 129 14.97 10.71 7.84
C LYS A 129 13.91 11.80 7.83
#